data_AF-A0A157ZIZ4-F1
#
_entry.id   AF-A0A157ZIZ4-F1
#
_cell.length_a   1.000
_cell.length_b   1.000
_cell.length_c   1.000
_cell.angle_alpha   90.00
_cell.angle_beta   90.00
_cell.angle_gamma   90.00
#
_symmetry.space_group_name_H-M   'P 1'
#
loop_
_entity.id
_entity.type
_entity.pdbx_description
1 polymer ?
#
loop_
_entity_poly.entity_id
_entity_poly.type
_entity_poly.pdbx_seq_one_letter_code
_entity_poly.pdbx_strand_id
1 'polypeptide(L)' 'MFIDDPRTERLVGVPGIDHVRHIAYMHRMGFYTLKEFDFPHKRAAFTVMEREKFFNDFRF' A
#
# COMPACT_ATOMS: atom_id res chain seq x y z
N MET A 1 -1.38 -10.93 -8.68
CA MET A 1 -1.68 -10.38 -7.33
C MET A 1 -3.19 -10.22 -7.12
N PHE A 2 -3.85 -9.17 -7.63
CA PHE A 2 -5.32 -9.05 -7.52
C PHE A 2 -6.09 -10.09 -8.34
N ILE A 3 -5.54 -10.56 -9.46
CA ILE A 3 -6.18 -11.56 -10.33
C ILE A 3 -5.91 -13.01 -9.88
N ASP A 4 -4.97 -13.21 -8.96
CA ASP A 4 -4.53 -14.57 -8.55
C ASP A 4 -5.54 -15.18 -7.56
N ASP A 5 -6.14 -14.35 -6.69
CA ASP A 5 -7.28 -14.72 -5.86
C ASP A 5 -8.34 -13.62 -5.96
N PRO A 6 -9.55 -13.92 -6.48
CA PRO A 6 -10.60 -12.93 -6.67
C PRO A 6 -11.12 -12.30 -5.38
N ARG A 7 -10.83 -12.89 -4.21
CA ARG A 7 -11.19 -12.34 -2.89
C ARG A 7 -10.18 -11.30 -2.40
N THR A 8 -9.08 -11.08 -3.13
CA THR A 8 -8.10 -10.06 -2.79
C THR A 8 -8.67 -8.68 -3.08
N GLU A 9 -9.12 -8.00 -2.02
CA GLU A 9 -9.69 -6.66 -2.11
C GLU A 9 -8.67 -5.54 -1.88
N ARG A 10 -7.60 -5.82 -1.14
CA ARG A 10 -6.60 -4.83 -0.75
C ARG A 10 -5.20 -5.39 -0.77
N LEU A 11 -4.26 -4.56 -1.22
CA LEU A 11 -2.83 -4.79 -1.00
C LEU A 11 -2.36 -3.86 0.09
N VAL A 12 -1.57 -4.40 1.02
CA VAL A 12 -1.06 -3.64 2.15
C VAL A 12 0.45 -3.71 2.21
N GLY A 13 1.05 -2.59 2.61
CA GLY A 13 2.48 -2.48 2.90
C GLY A 13 2.70 -1.84 4.25
N VAL A 14 3.80 -2.21 4.90
CA VAL A 14 4.22 -1.67 6.20
C VAL A 14 5.69 -1.22 6.16
N PRO A 15 6.09 -0.32 5.23
CA PRO A 15 7.43 0.26 5.24
C PRO A 15 7.70 1.02 6.54
N GLY A 16 8.96 1.08 6.96
CA GLY A 16 9.39 1.98 8.04
C GLY A 16 9.16 3.43 7.64
N ILE A 17 8.83 4.32 8.59
CA ILE A 17 8.54 5.73 8.27
C ILE A 17 9.74 6.46 7.68
N ASP A 18 10.95 5.98 7.97
CA ASP A 18 12.23 6.47 7.48
C ASP A 18 12.50 6.06 6.02
N HIS A 19 11.77 5.06 5.50
CA HIS A 19 11.84 4.65 4.10
C HIS A 19 11.04 5.58 3.18
N VAL A 20 11.30 6.89 3.28
CA VAL A 20 10.55 7.97 2.62
C VAL A 20 10.46 7.79 1.11
N ARG A 21 11.53 7.32 0.46
CA ARG A 21 11.54 7.06 -1.00
C ARG A 21 10.59 5.92 -1.38
N HIS A 22 10.58 4.85 -0.59
CA HIS A 22 9.69 3.71 -0.82
C HIS A 22 8.23 4.13 -0.62
N ILE A 23 7.93 4.84 0.47
CA ILE A 23 6.58 5.37 0.72
C ILE A 23 6.11 6.27 -0.43
N ALA A 24 6.98 7.18 -0.90
CA ALA A 24 6.66 8.04 -2.04
C ALA A 24 6.39 7.25 -3.34
N TYR A 25 7.14 6.18 -3.61
CA TYR A 25 6.86 5.29 -4.75
C TYR A 25 5.52 4.59 -4.61
N MET A 26 5.19 4.07 -3.42
CA MET A 26 3.90 3.46 -3.17
C MET A 26 2.75 4.44 -3.42
N HIS A 27 2.89 5.69 -2.96
CA HIS A 27 1.89 6.73 -3.21
C HIS A 27 1.72 7.03 -4.70
N ARG A 28 2.82 7.10 -5.46
CA ARG A 28 2.76 7.27 -6.93
C ARG A 28 2.09 6.11 -7.65
N MET A 29 2.20 4.90 -7.09
CA MET A 29 1.51 3.72 -7.60
C MET A 29 0.03 3.65 -7.17
N GLY A 30 -0.47 4.62 -6.41
CA GLY A 30 -1.89 4.68 -6.02
C GLY A 30 -2.19 4.19 -4.60
N PHE A 31 -1.18 3.71 -3.86
CA PHE A 31 -1.36 3.44 -2.42
C PHE A 31 -1.59 4.74 -1.65
N TYR A 32 -2.25 4.65 -0.51
CA TYR A 32 -2.36 5.75 0.46
C TYR A 32 -1.95 5.27 1.85
N THR A 33 -1.42 6.16 2.69
CA THR A 33 -1.14 5.83 4.09
C THR A 33 -2.43 5.93 4.89
N LEU A 34 -2.93 4.80 5.40
CA LEU A 34 -4.13 4.77 6.23
C LEU A 34 -3.84 5.26 7.66
N LYS A 35 -2.71 4.84 8.23
CA LYS A 35 -2.24 5.27 9.55
C LYS A 35 -0.76 4.91 9.74
N GLU A 36 -0.15 5.41 10.80
CA GLU A 36 1.13 4.91 11.29
C GLU A 36 0.92 3.97 12.49
N PHE A 37 1.83 3.01 12.66
CA PHE A 37 1.79 2.08 13.79
C PHE A 37 3.20 1.78 14.29
N ASP A 38 3.35 1.69 15.61
CA ASP A 38 4.59 1.30 16.26
C ASP A 38 4.66 -0.22 16.43
N PHE A 39 5.48 -0.87 15.61
CA PHE A 39 5.89 -2.24 15.84
C PHE A 39 7.09 -2.27 16.80
N PRO A 40 7.34 -3.40 17.49
CA PRO A 40 8.46 -3.50 18.44
C PRO A 40 9.84 -3.14 17.88
N HIS A 41 10.03 -3.25 16.55
CA HIS A 41 11.31 -3.04 15.88
C HIS A 41 11.32 -1.84 14.91
N LYS A 42 10.18 -1.17 14.67
CA LYS A 42 10.09 0.03 13.81
C LYS A 42 8.74 0.74 13.95
N ARG A 43 8.72 2.05 13.73
CA ARG A 43 7.49 2.75 13.37
C ARG A 43 7.23 2.58 11.88
N ALA A 44 6.03 2.17 11.49
CA ALA A 44 5.69 1.86 10.12
C ALA A 44 4.50 2.69 9.62
N ALA A 45 4.55 3.05 8.34
CA ALA A 45 3.40 3.60 7.64
C ALA A 45 2.56 2.43 7.09
N PHE A 46 1.30 2.32 7.50
CA PHE A 46 0.37 1.32 6.97
C PHE A 46 -0.24 1.83 5.67
N THR A 47 0.34 1.40 4.56
CA THR A 47 -0.07 1.82 3.21
C THR A 47 -1.02 0.82 2.59
N VAL A 48 -2.09 1.28 1.96
CA VAL A 48 -3.16 0.45 1.39
C VAL A 48 -3.42 0.83 -0.07
N MET A 49 -3.67 -0.17 -0.91
CA MET A 49 -4.21 -0.03 -2.26
C MET A 49 -5.50 -0.84 -2.37
N GLU A 50 -6.59 -0.18 -2.74
CA GLU A 50 -7.87 -0.83 -3.01
C GLU A 50 -7.88 -1.45 -4.41
N ARG A 51 -8.51 -2.62 -4.55
CA ARG A 51 -8.71 -3.30 -5.82
C ARG A 51 -9.36 -2.41 -6.86
N GLU A 52 -10.48 -1.78 -6.48
CA GLU A 52 -11.24 -0.90 -7.36
C GLU A 52 -10.36 0.23 -7.90
N LYS A 53 -9.60 0.88 -7.02
CA LYS A 53 -8.67 1.95 -7.42
C LYS A 53 -7.62 1.45 -8.40
N PHE A 54 -7.04 0.28 -8.15
CA PHE A 54 -6.06 -0.32 -9.06
C PHE A 54 -6.64 -0.52 -10.46
N PHE A 55 -7.81 -1.15 -10.60
CA PHE A 55 -8.40 -1.41 -11.91
C PHE A 55 -9.01 -0.17 -12.59
N ASN A 56 -9.37 0.86 -11.82
CA ASN A 56 -9.85 2.13 -12.35
C ASN A 56 -8.71 3.03 -12.85
N ASP A 57 -7.63 3.15 -12.07
CA ASP A 57 -6.51 4.06 -12.35
C ASP A 57 -5.54 3.46 -13.36
N PHE A 58 -5.32 2.13 -13.31
CA PHE A 58 -4.41 1.42 -14.20
C PHE A 58 -5.24 0.60 -15.19
N ARG A 59 -5.69 1.26 -16.26
CA ARG A 59 -6.27 0.56 -17.42
C ARG A 59 -5.18 -0.25 -18.13
N PHE A 60 -5.46 -1.54 -18.30
CA PHE A 60 -4.66 -2.44 -19.14
C PHE A 60 -5.11 -2.34 -20.60
#